data_AF-A0A9Q0K4U6-F1
#
_entry.id   AF-A0A9Q0K4U6-F1
#
_cell.length_a   1.000
_cell.length_b   1.000
_cell.length_c   1.000
_cell.angle_alpha   90.00
_cell.angle_beta   90.00
_cell.angle_gamma   90.00
#
_symmetry.space_group_name_H-M   'P 1'
#
loop_
_entity.id
_entity.type
_entity.pdbx_description
1 polymer ?
#
loop_
_entity_poly.entity_id
_entity_poly.type
_entity_poly.pdbx_seq_one_letter_code
_entity_poly.pdbx_strand_id
1 'polypeptide(L)'
;MRRLSPEVPNFCLFISGNTTAQWIQLMLINFMLSFSHSCMAQGHLIPFVDMARLFSSHGVKVTIITTPLNACLFSNTIDRDKQLGLDIFVHLIPFPSEEAGLAQGYENASSFPNFSAVAPKFFNGLNFLQQTFEELLQEHHPDFVFADMCFP
;
A
#
# COMPACT_ATOMS: atom_id res chain seq x y z
N MET A 1 22.44 -8.66 18.98
CA MET A 1 22.16 -8.81 17.54
C MET A 1 20.65 -8.81 17.35
N ARG A 2 20.07 -7.71 16.88
CA ARG A 2 18.64 -7.71 16.49
C ARG A 2 18.57 -8.44 15.14
N ARG A 3 17.94 -9.62 15.12
CA ARG A 3 17.52 -10.22 13.86
C ARG A 3 16.38 -9.35 13.34
N LEU A 4 16.62 -8.62 12.26
CA LEU A 4 15.56 -7.97 11.50
C LEU A 4 14.73 -9.09 10.88
N SER A 5 13.51 -9.24 11.36
CA SER A 5 12.49 -10.09 10.73
C SER A 5 12.08 -9.43 9.40
N PRO A 6 11.79 -10.18 8.33
CA PRO A 6 11.20 -9.59 7.14
C PRO A 6 9.76 -9.18 7.47
N GLU A 7 9.58 -7.90 7.82
CA GLU A 7 8.26 -7.28 7.90
C GLU A 7 7.91 -6.81 6.49
N VAL A 8 6.87 -7.41 5.89
CA VAL A 8 6.40 -7.10 4.53
C VAL A 8 4.98 -6.51 4.62
N PRO A 9 4.84 -5.19 4.49
CA PRO A 9 3.57 -4.52 4.35
C PRO A 9 3.07 -4.57 2.89
N ASN A 10 1.80 -4.94 2.67
CA ASN A 10 1.24 -5.06 1.32
C ASN A 10 0.34 -3.85 1.00
N PHE A 11 0.73 -3.04 0.01
CA PHE A 11 -0.06 -1.88 -0.41
C PHE A 11 0.06 -1.68 -1.92
N CYS A 12 -1.02 -1.18 -2.53
CA CYS A 12 -1.00 -0.64 -3.88
C CYS A 12 -1.59 0.77 -3.87
N LEU A 13 -0.91 1.69 -4.52
CA LEU A 13 -1.29 3.08 -4.65
C LEU A 13 -1.57 3.38 -6.11
N PHE A 14 -2.82 3.75 -6.40
CA PHE A 14 -3.22 4.24 -7.70
C PHE A 14 -3.17 5.77 -7.72
N ILE A 15 -2.60 6.31 -8.78
CA ILE A 15 -2.42 7.73 -8.96
C ILE A 15 -3.12 8.12 -10.26
N SER A 16 -4.05 9.06 -10.16
CA SER A 16 -4.73 9.62 -11.32
C SER A 16 -4.68 11.14 -11.26
N GLY A 17 -4.24 11.79 -12.34
CA GLY A 17 -4.14 13.24 -12.37
C GLY A 17 -3.59 13.78 -13.68
N ASN A 18 -4.05 14.98 -14.03
CA ASN A 18 -3.83 15.61 -15.33
C ASN A 18 -2.41 16.23 -15.50
N THR A 19 -1.39 15.70 -14.82
CA THR A 19 -0.03 16.25 -14.84
C THR A 19 0.89 15.45 -15.74
N THR A 20 1.75 16.15 -16.48
CA THR A 20 2.66 15.55 -17.46
C THR A 20 3.61 14.54 -16.81
N ALA A 21 3.54 13.30 -17.30
CA ALA A 21 4.23 12.09 -16.84
C ALA A 21 5.73 12.22 -16.46
N GLN A 22 6.44 13.22 -16.98
CA GLN A 22 7.90 13.36 -16.78
C GLN A 22 8.29 13.72 -15.34
N TRP A 23 7.49 14.52 -14.62
CA TRP A 23 7.84 14.92 -13.26
C TRP A 23 7.60 13.81 -12.24
N ILE A 24 6.51 13.05 -12.40
CA ILE A 24 6.21 11.88 -11.56
C ILE A 24 7.38 10.89 -11.63
N GLN A 25 7.86 10.57 -12.84
CA GLN A 25 8.95 9.60 -13.02
C GLN A 25 10.28 10.07 -12.39
N LEU A 26 10.61 11.36 -12.49
CA LEU A 26 11.79 11.94 -11.83
C LEU A 26 11.66 11.99 -10.30
N MET A 27 10.44 12.22 -9.80
CA MET A 27 10.17 12.24 -8.35
C MET A 27 10.32 10.84 -7.75
N LEU A 28 9.88 9.80 -8.47
CA LEU A 28 10.07 8.40 -8.06
C LEU A 28 11.53 7.98 -8.00
N ILE A 29 12.32 8.34 -9.02
CA ILE A 29 13.74 8.01 -9.07
C ILE A 29 14.44 8.69 -7.89
N ASN A 30 14.16 9.96 -7.64
CA ASN A 30 14.76 10.69 -6.51
C ASN A 30 14.27 10.17 -5.14
N PHE A 31 13.01 9.73 -5.02
CA PHE A 31 12.46 9.19 -3.78
C PHE A 31 12.99 7.79 -3.46
N MET A 32 13.07 6.89 -4.46
CA MET A 32 13.71 5.56 -4.32
C MET A 32 15.17 5.67 -3.90
N LEU A 33 15.89 6.69 -4.39
CA LEU A 33 17.29 6.94 -4.01
C LEU A 33 17.43 7.57 -2.62
N SER A 34 16.45 8.36 -2.18
CA SER A 34 16.51 9.10 -0.89
C SER A 34 16.03 8.29 0.32
N PHE A 35 15.18 7.27 0.13
CA PHE A 35 14.54 6.51 1.22
C PHE A 35 15.05 5.06 1.39
N SER A 36 16.30 4.79 0.98
CA SER A 36 16.94 3.47 1.13
C SER A 36 17.10 2.98 2.59
N HIS A 37 16.85 3.82 3.60
CA HIS A 37 17.07 3.48 5.02
C HIS A 37 15.81 3.27 5.88
N SER A 38 14.60 3.51 5.37
CA SER A 38 13.34 3.32 6.14
C SER A 38 12.49 2.16 5.62
N CYS A 39 13.04 1.34 4.72
CA CYS A 39 12.31 0.36 3.91
C CYS A 39 12.04 -0.98 4.63
N MET A 40 11.98 -1.05 5.97
CA MET A 40 11.76 -2.33 6.68
C MET A 40 11.19 -2.15 8.10
N ALA A 41 9.88 -1.90 8.25
CA ALA A 41 9.02 -2.16 9.44
C ALA A 41 7.66 -1.44 9.27
N GLN A 42 6.82 -1.34 10.30
CA GLN A 42 5.67 -0.41 10.44
C GLN A 42 5.87 1.00 9.81
N GLY A 43 7.13 1.41 9.58
CA GLY A 43 7.56 2.52 8.73
C GLY A 43 7.48 2.36 7.20
N HIS A 44 6.69 1.47 6.59
CA HIS A 44 6.32 1.52 5.15
C HIS A 44 4.95 2.14 4.87
N LEU A 45 4.01 1.96 5.80
CA LEU A 45 2.72 2.65 5.78
C LEU A 45 2.90 4.17 5.77
N ILE A 46 3.88 4.64 6.54
CA ILE A 46 4.25 6.05 6.61
C ILE A 46 4.78 6.54 5.25
N PRO A 47 5.77 5.89 4.59
CA PRO A 47 6.17 6.20 3.22
C PRO A 47 5.06 6.18 2.18
N PHE A 48 4.15 5.20 2.19
CA PHE A 48 3.06 5.17 1.20
C PHE A 48 2.05 6.30 1.41
N VAL A 49 1.71 6.62 2.66
CA VAL A 49 0.85 7.76 3.00
C VAL A 49 1.57 9.09 2.72
N ASP A 50 2.86 9.19 3.01
CA ASP A 50 3.66 10.38 2.72
C ASP A 50 3.86 10.58 1.21
N MET A 51 4.01 9.50 0.43
CA MET A 51 3.95 9.55 -1.03
C MET A 51 2.59 10.05 -1.49
N ALA A 52 1.50 9.49 -0.97
CA ALA A 52 0.15 9.92 -1.31
C ALA A 52 -0.05 11.42 -1.02
N ARG A 53 0.45 11.92 0.11
CA ARG A 53 0.48 13.35 0.43
C ARG A 53 1.28 14.16 -0.56
N LEU A 54 2.48 13.70 -0.90
CA LEU A 54 3.37 14.41 -1.80
C LEU A 54 2.77 14.53 -3.19
N PHE A 55 2.15 13.47 -3.71
CA PHE A 55 1.42 13.55 -4.98
C PHE A 55 0.20 14.46 -4.87
N SER A 56 -0.57 14.32 -3.80
CA SER A 56 -1.76 15.12 -3.58
C SER A 56 -1.48 16.61 -3.41
N SER A 57 -0.37 16.99 -2.76
CA SER A 57 0.04 18.38 -2.64
C SER A 57 0.41 19.04 -3.97
N HIS A 58 0.61 18.24 -5.03
CA HIS A 58 0.84 18.71 -6.40
C HIS A 58 -0.43 18.63 -7.26
N GLY A 59 -1.61 18.48 -6.64
CA GLY A 59 -2.90 18.46 -7.33
C GLY A 59 -3.22 17.13 -8.03
N VAL A 60 -2.56 16.05 -7.62
CA VAL A 60 -2.80 14.71 -8.16
C VAL A 60 -3.78 13.97 -7.24
N LYS A 61 -4.82 13.37 -7.80
CA LYS A 61 -5.74 12.53 -7.03
C LYS A 61 -5.07 11.19 -6.75
N VAL A 62 -5.08 10.78 -5.48
CA VAL A 62 -4.43 9.54 -5.05
C VAL A 62 -5.44 8.61 -4.41
N THR A 63 -5.41 7.33 -4.78
CA THR A 63 -6.25 6.28 -4.17
C THR A 63 -5.36 5.17 -3.64
N ILE A 64 -5.36 4.97 -2.32
CA ILE A 64 -4.66 3.89 -1.64
C ILE A 64 -5.59 2.67 -1.59
N ILE A 65 -5.17 1.55 -2.16
CA ILE A 65 -5.86 0.27 -2.02
C ILE A 65 -5.20 -0.52 -0.89
N THR A 66 -6.00 -0.94 0.07
CA THR A 66 -5.53 -1.68 1.25
C THR A 66 -6.63 -2.56 1.83
N THR A 67 -6.27 -3.40 2.78
CA THR A 67 -7.23 -4.18 3.57
C THR A 67 -7.73 -3.40 4.80
N PRO A 68 -8.90 -3.74 5.38
CA PRO A 68 -9.49 -3.01 6.50
C PRO A 68 -8.58 -2.87 7.71
N LEU A 69 -7.89 -3.92 8.15
CA LEU A 69 -7.02 -3.84 9.33
C LEU A 69 -5.76 -3.02 9.07
N ASN A 70 -5.26 -3.03 7.84
CA ASN A 70 -4.16 -2.17 7.44
C ASN A 70 -4.60 -0.70 7.38
N ALA A 71 -5.82 -0.41 6.92
CA ALA A 71 -6.37 0.95 6.87
C ALA A 71 -6.46 1.62 8.24
N CYS A 72 -6.80 0.85 9.28
CA CYS A 72 -6.86 1.35 10.65
C CYS A 72 -5.52 1.92 11.15
N LEU A 73 -4.39 1.51 10.57
CA LEU A 73 -3.07 1.99 10.97
C LEU A 73 -2.81 3.45 10.55
N PHE A 74 -3.59 3.98 9.61
CA PHE A 74 -3.38 5.32 9.05
C PHE A 74 -4.67 6.13 8.81
N SER A 75 -5.83 5.63 9.23
CA SER A 75 -7.13 6.30 9.05
C SER A 75 -7.15 7.74 9.58
N ASN A 76 -6.73 7.93 10.84
CA ASN A 76 -6.66 9.25 11.48
C ASN A 76 -5.75 10.23 10.71
N THR A 77 -4.72 9.69 10.08
CA THR A 77 -3.72 10.46 9.33
C THR A 77 -4.32 10.95 8.01
N ILE A 78 -5.03 10.08 7.29
CA ILE A 78 -5.76 10.42 6.07
C ILE A 78 -6.92 11.38 6.33
N ASP A 79 -7.66 11.18 7.42
CA ASP A 79 -8.78 12.06 7.77
C ASP A 79 -8.31 13.50 8.01
N ARG A 80 -7.16 13.66 8.67
CA ARG A 80 -6.50 14.97 8.81
C ARG A 80 -6.05 15.53 7.47
N ASP A 81 -5.48 14.71 6.61
CA ASP A 81 -4.99 15.15 5.29
C ASP A 81 -6.13 15.64 4.39
N LYS A 82 -7.28 14.95 4.43
CA LYS A 82 -8.50 15.40 3.75
C LYS A 82 -9.01 16.74 4.28
N GLN A 83 -8.95 16.96 5.59
CA GLN A 83 -9.31 18.26 6.19
C GLN A 83 -8.36 19.40 5.74
N LEU A 84 -7.12 19.07 5.39
CA LEU A 84 -6.15 20.00 4.81
C LEU A 84 -6.34 20.20 3.30
N GLY A 85 -7.35 19.58 2.68
CA GLY A 85 -7.67 19.72 1.27
C GLY A 85 -6.88 18.79 0.35
N LEU A 86 -6.24 17.74 0.88
CA LEU A 86 -5.57 16.74 0.06
C LEU A 86 -6.57 15.72 -0.49
N ASP A 87 -6.55 15.53 -1.81
CA ASP A 87 -7.34 14.54 -2.56
C ASP A 87 -6.77 13.12 -2.44
N ILE A 88 -6.77 12.58 -1.21
CA ILE A 88 -6.34 11.21 -0.91
C ILE A 88 -7.56 10.35 -0.51
N PHE A 89 -7.75 9.26 -1.24
CA PHE A 89 -8.83 8.30 -1.05
C PHE A 89 -8.28 6.96 -0.59
N VAL A 90 -9.09 6.20 0.14
CA VAL A 90 -8.76 4.84 0.58
C VAL A 90 -9.86 3.92 0.10
N HIS A 91 -9.49 2.91 -0.68
CA HIS A 91 -10.38 1.84 -1.13
C HIS A 91 -10.02 0.56 -0.35
N LEU A 92 -11.02 -0.06 0.25
CA LEU A 92 -10.82 -1.24 1.09
C LEU A 92 -11.15 -2.51 0.32
N ILE A 93 -10.22 -3.45 0.29
CA ILE A 93 -10.42 -4.79 -0.24
C ILE A 93 -10.31 -5.83 0.89
N PRO A 94 -11.24 -6.80 1.00
CA PRO A 94 -11.11 -7.84 2.01
C PRO A 94 -9.90 -8.73 1.71
N PHE A 95 -9.11 -9.06 2.73
CA PHE A 95 -8.04 -10.03 2.57
C PHE A 95 -8.63 -11.46 2.60
N PRO A 96 -8.34 -12.32 1.60
CA PRO A 96 -8.90 -13.67 1.47
C PRO A 96 -8.23 -14.65 2.44
N SER A 97 -8.43 -14.39 3.73
CA SER A 97 -7.80 -15.12 4.84
C SER A 97 -8.23 -16.58 4.85
N GLU A 98 -9.52 -16.84 4.66
CA GLU A 98 -10.10 -18.18 4.76
C GLU A 98 -9.66 -19.05 3.59
N GLU A 99 -9.70 -18.51 2.38
CA GLU A 99 -9.24 -19.13 1.13
C GLU A 99 -7.74 -19.45 1.20
N ALA A 100 -6.95 -18.59 1.85
CA ALA A 100 -5.54 -18.81 2.13
C ALA A 100 -5.26 -19.82 3.27
N GLY A 101 -6.30 -20.28 3.99
CA GLY A 101 -6.15 -21.15 5.15
C GLY A 101 -5.51 -20.46 6.36
N LEU A 102 -5.72 -19.15 6.49
CA LEU A 102 -5.34 -18.28 7.60
C LEU A 102 -6.55 -17.99 8.50
N ALA A 103 -6.30 -17.69 9.76
CA ALA A 103 -7.36 -17.22 10.66
C ALA A 103 -7.79 -15.79 10.27
N GLN A 104 -9.06 -15.46 10.54
CA GLN A 104 -9.53 -14.09 10.35
C GLN A 104 -8.73 -13.11 11.22
N GLY A 105 -8.57 -11.90 10.70
CA GLY A 105 -7.86 -10.81 11.37
C GLY A 105 -6.34 -10.80 11.17
N TYR A 106 -5.81 -11.66 10.29
CA TYR A 106 -4.40 -11.69 9.94
C TYR A 106 -4.16 -11.16 8.51
N GLU A 107 -4.25 -9.84 8.36
CA GLU A 107 -4.09 -9.15 7.07
C GLU A 107 -2.74 -8.45 6.93
N ASN A 108 -1.91 -8.51 7.98
CA ASN A 108 -0.62 -7.83 8.06
C ASN A 108 0.45 -8.83 8.50
N ALA A 109 1.59 -8.85 7.81
CA ALA A 109 2.68 -9.78 8.11
C ALA A 109 3.22 -9.61 9.54
N SER A 110 3.27 -8.37 10.04
CA SER A 110 3.71 -8.03 11.40
C SER A 110 2.69 -8.42 12.48
N SER A 111 1.44 -8.76 12.12
CA SER A 111 0.45 -9.29 13.06
C SER A 111 0.76 -10.74 13.45
N PHE A 112 1.62 -11.45 12.73
CA PHE A 112 1.95 -12.84 13.02
C PHE A 112 3.13 -12.96 13.99
N PRO A 113 2.98 -13.67 15.12
CA PRO A 113 4.09 -13.95 16.04
C PRO A 113 5.25 -14.73 15.40
N ASN A 114 4.95 -15.57 14.40
CA ASN A 114 5.93 -16.29 13.59
C ASN A 114 5.52 -16.27 12.12
N PHE A 115 5.82 -15.17 11.43
CA PHE A 115 5.48 -15.00 10.03
C PHE A 115 6.07 -16.08 9.12
N SER A 116 7.30 -16.54 9.39
CA SER A 116 7.97 -17.55 8.55
C SER A 116 7.17 -18.85 8.43
N ALA A 117 6.41 -19.23 9.47
CA ALA A 117 5.60 -20.45 9.45
C ALA A 117 4.31 -20.32 8.61
N VAL A 118 3.84 -19.10 8.40
CA VAL A 118 2.58 -18.80 7.70
C VAL A 118 2.77 -18.07 6.37
N ALA A 119 4.00 -17.66 6.06
CA ALA A 119 4.36 -16.90 4.87
C ALA A 119 3.82 -17.54 3.56
N PRO A 120 3.93 -18.86 3.33
CA PRO A 120 3.39 -19.46 2.10
C PRO A 120 1.88 -19.25 1.95
N LYS A 121 1.13 -19.36 3.05
CA LYS A 121 -0.32 -19.13 3.06
C LYS A 121 -0.64 -17.66 2.82
N PHE A 122 0.11 -16.77 3.45
CA PHE A 122 -0.05 -15.33 3.28
C PHE A 122 0.18 -14.88 1.83
N PHE A 123 1.28 -15.34 1.21
CA PHE A 123 1.54 -15.05 -0.21
C PHE A 123 0.51 -15.69 -1.14
N ASN A 124 0.00 -16.88 -0.81
CA ASN A 124 -1.11 -17.46 -1.55
C ASN A 124 -2.40 -16.61 -1.44
N GLY A 125 -2.66 -16.03 -0.26
CA GLY A 125 -3.73 -15.05 -0.05
C GLY A 125 -3.60 -13.82 -0.94
N LEU A 126 -2.37 -13.32 -1.13
CA LEU A 126 -2.13 -12.18 -2.04
C LEU A 126 -2.47 -12.53 -3.50
N ASN A 127 -2.14 -13.74 -3.95
CA ASN A 127 -2.48 -14.18 -5.30
C ASN A 127 -3.99 -14.20 -5.57
N PHE A 128 -4.82 -14.46 -4.57
CA PHE A 128 -6.28 -14.40 -4.71
C PHE A 128 -6.80 -12.98 -4.94
N LEU A 129 -6.01 -11.94 -4.62
CA LEU A 129 -6.37 -10.54 -4.86
C LEU A 129 -6.10 -10.09 -6.30
N GLN A 130 -5.41 -10.89 -7.12
CA GLN A 130 -5.03 -10.50 -8.48
C GLN A 130 -6.23 -10.02 -9.29
N GLN A 131 -7.30 -10.82 -9.34
CA GLN A 131 -8.50 -10.48 -10.10
C GLN A 131 -9.14 -9.19 -9.58
N THR A 132 -9.22 -9.02 -8.25
CA THR A 132 -9.75 -7.79 -7.65
C THR A 132 -8.93 -6.57 -8.04
N PHE A 133 -7.60 -6.68 -8.08
CA PHE A 133 -6.75 -5.58 -8.55
C PHE A 133 -6.92 -5.29 -10.04
N GLU A 134 -7.04 -6.31 -10.89
CA GLU A 134 -7.31 -6.14 -12.32
C GLU A 134 -8.63 -5.40 -12.56
N GLU A 135 -9.69 -5.77 -11.82
CA GLU A 135 -11.00 -5.10 -11.87
C GLU A 135 -10.89 -3.64 -11.40
N LEU A 136 -10.15 -3.38 -10.32
CA LEU A 136 -9.95 -2.02 -9.83
C LEU A 136 -9.13 -1.14 -10.78
N LEU A 137 -8.15 -1.71 -11.49
CA LEU A 137 -7.40 -1.00 -12.53
C LEU A 137 -8.31 -0.59 -13.69
N GLN A 138 -9.26 -1.46 -14.05
CA GLN A 138 -10.27 -1.15 -15.06
C GLN A 138 -11.29 -0.13 -14.57
N GLU A 139 -11.71 -0.19 -13.30
CA GLU A 139 -12.67 0.77 -12.74
C GLU A 139 -12.05 2.17 -12.58
N HIS A 140 -10.85 2.24 -12.02
CA HIS A 140 -10.21 3.51 -11.66
C HIS A 140 -9.46 4.16 -12.82
N HIS A 141 -9.08 3.41 -13.86
CA HIS A 141 -8.29 3.88 -15.00
C HIS A 141 -7.12 4.80 -14.59
N PRO A 142 -6.21 4.36 -13.71
CA PRO A 142 -5.16 5.23 -13.20
C PRO A 142 -4.12 5.54 -14.27
N ASP A 143 -3.52 6.74 -14.19
CA ASP A 143 -2.38 7.12 -15.03
C ASP A 143 -1.10 6.40 -14.60
N PHE A 144 -0.94 6.18 -13.29
CA PHE A 144 0.21 5.47 -12.71
C PHE A 144 -0.19 4.55 -11.57
N VAL A 145 0.57 3.46 -11.41
CA VAL A 145 0.41 2.49 -10.34
C VAL A 145 1.74 2.36 -9.58
N PHE A 146 1.68 2.50 -8.26
CA PHE A 146 2.78 2.23 -7.34
C PHE A 146 2.41 1.04 -6.48
N ALA A 147 3.08 -0.07 -6.71
CA ALA A 147 2.80 -1.31 -6.04
C ALA A 147 3.99 -1.75 -5.19
N ASP A 148 3.71 -2.38 -4.05
CA ASP A 148 4.74 -3.06 -3.26
C ASP A 148 5.32 -4.26 -4.03
N MET A 149 6.50 -4.73 -3.64
CA MET A 149 7.15 -5.90 -4.24
C MET A 149 6.31 -7.18 -4.15
N CYS A 150 5.35 -7.24 -3.22
CA CYS A 150 4.45 -8.38 -3.03
C CYS A 150 3.07 -8.18 -3.67
N PHE A 151 2.95 -7.24 -4.60
CA PHE A 151 1.77 -7.12 -5.46
C PHE A 151 1.65 -8.35 -6.39
N PRO A 152 0.47 -8.96 -6.50
CA PRO A 152 0.26 -10.18 -7.29
C PRO A 152 0.42 -9.96 -8.80
#